data_AF-A0A0K9NMH6-F1
#
_entry.id   AF-A0A0K9NMH6-F1
#
_cell.length_a   1.000
_cell.length_b   1.000
_cell.length_c   1.000
_cell.angle_alpha   90.00
_cell.angle_beta   90.00
_cell.angle_gamma   90.00
#
_symmetry.space_group_name_H-M   'P 1'
#
loop_
_entity.id
_entity.type
_entity.pdbx_description
1 polymer ?
#
loop_
_entity_poly.entity_id
_entity_poly.type
_entity_poly.pdbx_seq_one_letter_code
_entity_poly.pdbx_strand_id
1 'polypeptide(L)'
;MQAPKLPPSPPSPSLARANSNSSRIRANIRGRLNIIPPDPPSISTSTPSPTTPKLKLSKGSAQLNRWSRARTLRSGRRLERSKNQDATTITSPSPSRSPPSGVVMIVSDETTESSEEDDVISPPGGKVIYMVSDGTGWTLEHAVNASLGQFEHCLVDRACAVNTHLFSGIDNFERVVGILKQAAKVGALLLYTLADPSMAESTQQACKLWGVPAVNILRPTTVAIASHLGVEPSGIPRSERNIPLSEEYFRRIEAIDFTIKQDDGALPQHLHRADIVLVGVSRTGKTPLSIYLAQKGYKVANVPIVMGVNLPRALFDMDHQEKVFGLTINPMVLHTIRKARAKTLGFDNEMKSTYSDMDHVRQELEHAGKIYARNPAWPIIEMTGKAIEETAAVIVRIYHDKKHKCSMPSISKRY
;
A
#
# COMPACT_ATOMS: atom_id res chain seq x y z
N MET A 1 -55.68 -34.85 23.09
CA MET A 1 -54.24 -34.55 23.21
C MET A 1 -54.06 -33.06 22.93
N GLN A 2 -53.69 -32.30 23.96
CA GLN A 2 -53.55 -30.84 23.96
C GLN A 2 -52.15 -30.43 23.46
N ALA A 3 -52.09 -29.37 22.66
CA ALA A 3 -50.85 -28.67 22.30
C ALA A 3 -50.44 -27.67 23.42
N PRO A 4 -49.14 -27.42 23.64
CA PRO A 4 -48.69 -26.64 24.80
C PRO A 4 -48.79 -25.12 24.57
N LYS A 5 -49.25 -24.41 25.61
CA LYS A 5 -49.29 -22.94 25.70
C LYS A 5 -47.90 -22.38 26.05
N LEU A 6 -47.47 -21.35 25.33
CA LEU A 6 -46.31 -20.51 25.64
C LEU A 6 -46.62 -19.50 26.76
N PRO A 7 -45.64 -19.10 27.58
CA PRO A 7 -45.83 -18.16 28.70
C PRO A 7 -45.83 -16.69 28.24
N PRO A 8 -46.49 -15.76 28.99
CA PRO A 8 -46.56 -14.35 28.64
C PRO A 8 -45.30 -13.57 29.03
N SER A 9 -45.00 -12.52 28.25
CA SER A 9 -43.88 -11.58 28.44
C SER A 9 -44.11 -10.60 29.60
N PRO A 10 -43.04 -10.10 30.25
CA PRO A 10 -43.13 -9.14 31.35
C PRO A 10 -43.40 -7.70 30.86
N PRO A 11 -44.01 -6.83 31.70
CA PRO A 11 -44.42 -5.49 31.31
C PRO A 11 -43.25 -4.48 31.32
N SER A 12 -43.34 -3.50 30.42
CA SER A 12 -42.45 -2.33 30.32
C SER A 12 -42.79 -1.25 31.38
N PRO A 13 -41.80 -0.60 32.01
CA PRO A 13 -42.07 0.48 32.95
C PRO A 13 -42.27 1.82 32.23
N SER A 14 -43.40 2.46 32.54
CA SER A 14 -43.79 3.79 32.09
C SER A 14 -43.09 4.91 32.89
N LEU A 15 -42.83 6.00 32.16
CA LEU A 15 -42.36 7.33 32.56
C LEU A 15 -42.89 7.85 33.91
N ALA A 16 -41.97 8.33 34.76
CA ALA A 16 -42.26 9.32 35.79
C ALA A 16 -41.45 10.60 35.53
N ARG A 17 -42.20 11.70 35.34
CA ARG A 17 -41.72 13.09 35.28
C ARG A 17 -41.15 13.52 36.64
N ALA A 18 -40.00 14.19 36.63
CA ALA A 18 -39.67 15.21 37.62
C ALA A 18 -39.11 16.43 36.86
N ASN A 19 -39.78 17.56 37.03
CA ASN A 19 -39.48 18.85 36.42
C ASN A 19 -38.99 19.81 37.53
N SER A 20 -38.33 20.88 37.09
CA SER A 20 -37.98 22.14 37.79
C SER A 20 -36.81 22.15 38.79
N ASN A 21 -35.66 22.71 38.37
CA ASN A 21 -35.25 24.10 38.65
C ASN A 21 -33.83 24.34 38.08
N SER A 22 -33.68 25.00 36.93
CA SER A 22 -33.66 26.45 36.72
C SER A 22 -32.29 27.11 37.02
N SER A 23 -31.70 27.64 35.93
CA SER A 23 -31.02 28.93 35.84
C SER A 23 -29.75 29.20 36.67
N ARG A 24 -28.61 29.27 35.95
CA ARG A 24 -27.35 30.02 36.19
C ARG A 24 -26.23 29.20 35.52
N ILE A 25 -25.46 29.60 34.50
CA ILE A 25 -24.95 30.87 34.03
C ILE A 25 -24.52 30.66 32.56
N ARG A 26 -25.07 31.45 31.64
CA ARG A 26 -24.48 31.73 30.31
C ARG A 26 -24.23 33.23 30.30
N ALA A 27 -22.97 33.66 30.45
CA ALA A 27 -22.45 34.94 29.97
C ALA A 27 -21.00 35.14 30.46
N ASN A 28 -20.05 35.16 29.52
CA ASN A 28 -18.91 36.09 29.39
C ASN A 28 -17.79 35.40 28.57
N ILE A 29 -17.71 35.70 27.28
CA ILE A 29 -16.86 36.78 26.69
C ILE A 29 -15.39 36.32 26.68
N ARG A 30 -14.91 35.80 25.54
CA ARG A 30 -14.11 36.55 24.55
C ARG A 30 -12.96 37.34 25.19
N GLY A 31 -11.75 36.81 25.07
CA GLY A 31 -10.53 37.58 25.26
C GLY A 31 -9.34 36.72 25.67
N ARG A 32 -8.54 36.29 24.68
CA ARG A 32 -7.06 36.41 24.67
C ARG A 32 -6.47 35.68 23.47
N LEU A 33 -6.09 36.49 22.49
CA LEU A 33 -5.10 36.21 21.46
C LEU A 33 -3.70 36.11 22.10
N ASN A 34 -2.84 35.32 21.45
CA ASN A 34 -1.38 35.43 21.34
C ASN A 34 -0.56 35.84 22.56
N ILE A 35 0.18 34.90 23.17
CA ILE A 35 1.53 35.18 23.72
C ILE A 35 2.43 33.94 23.54
N ILE A 36 3.46 34.11 22.72
CA ILE A 36 4.62 33.22 22.52
C ILE A 36 5.61 33.49 23.68
N PRO A 37 6.20 32.48 24.34
CA PRO A 37 7.24 32.72 25.35
C PRO A 37 8.61 33.02 24.70
N PRO A 38 9.44 33.90 25.28
CA PRO A 38 10.71 34.36 24.69
C PRO A 38 11.88 33.41 24.97
N ASP A 39 12.86 33.40 24.06
CA ASP A 39 14.16 32.74 24.21
C ASP A 39 15.04 33.42 25.27
N PRO A 40 15.89 32.67 26.02
CA PRO A 40 16.87 33.23 26.93
C PRO A 40 18.18 33.67 26.22
N PRO A 41 18.97 34.58 26.83
CA PRO A 41 19.86 35.49 26.12
C PRO A 41 21.24 34.93 25.76
N SER A 42 21.82 35.52 24.71
CA SER A 42 23.18 35.35 24.23
C SER A 42 24.21 36.03 25.16
N ILE A 43 25.27 35.30 25.51
CA ILE A 43 26.49 35.86 26.11
C ILE A 43 27.65 35.51 25.18
N SER A 44 28.30 36.56 24.68
CA SER A 44 29.54 36.57 23.92
C SER A 44 30.74 36.52 24.86
N THR A 45 31.64 35.55 24.68
CA THR A 45 33.05 35.67 25.09
C THR A 45 33.95 34.96 24.08
N SER A 46 35.08 35.58 23.80
CA SER A 46 36.04 35.36 22.73
C SER A 46 37.19 34.41 23.11
N THR A 47 37.42 33.37 22.28
CA THR A 47 38.70 32.67 21.90
C THR A 47 39.68 32.15 23.00
N PRO A 48 40.58 31.17 22.73
CA PRO A 48 40.96 30.52 21.46
C PRO A 48 40.88 28.97 21.46
N SER A 49 41.04 28.42 20.26
CA SER A 49 41.06 27.01 19.85
C SER A 49 42.13 26.13 20.51
N PRO A 50 41.84 24.84 20.77
CA PRO A 50 42.82 23.78 20.69
C PRO A 50 42.54 22.82 19.51
N THR A 51 43.63 22.57 18.79
CA THR A 51 43.85 21.54 17.77
C THR A 51 43.25 20.18 18.14
N THR A 52 42.36 19.65 17.28
CA THR A 52 41.92 18.24 17.36
C THR A 52 42.80 17.34 16.47
N PRO A 53 43.24 16.17 16.97
CA PRO A 53 44.08 15.26 16.23
C PRO A 53 43.28 14.49 15.17
N LYS A 54 43.90 14.24 14.02
CA LYS A 54 43.36 13.43 12.91
C LYS A 54 42.96 12.03 13.41
N LEU A 55 41.65 11.78 13.54
CA LEU A 55 41.09 10.45 13.74
C LEU A 55 41.22 9.62 12.46
N LYS A 56 42.00 8.54 12.56
CA LYS A 56 42.12 7.50 11.52
C LYS A 56 40.73 6.90 11.24
N LEU A 57 40.28 6.91 9.98
CA LEU A 57 39.13 6.12 9.55
C LEU A 57 39.35 4.65 9.91
N SER A 58 38.54 4.12 10.83
CA SER A 58 38.49 2.69 11.09
C SER A 58 37.92 1.98 9.85
N LYS A 59 38.71 1.06 9.27
CA LYS A 59 38.25 0.13 8.24
C LYS A 59 36.96 -0.57 8.74
N GLY A 60 35.83 -0.33 8.08
CA GLY A 60 34.58 -1.06 8.35
C GLY A 60 34.79 -2.57 8.23
N SER A 61 34.09 -3.36 9.04
CA SER A 61 34.26 -4.82 9.07
C SER A 61 34.05 -5.42 7.67
N ALA A 62 34.84 -6.44 7.31
CA ALA A 62 34.74 -7.11 6.02
C ALA A 62 33.32 -7.66 5.72
N GLN A 63 32.53 -7.92 6.78
CA GLN A 63 31.14 -8.34 6.70
C GLN A 63 30.23 -7.20 6.23
N LEU A 64 30.36 -5.99 6.78
CA LEU A 64 29.60 -4.82 6.35
C LEU A 64 29.87 -4.48 4.87
N ASN A 65 31.10 -4.68 4.40
CA ASN A 65 31.46 -4.49 2.99
C ASN A 65 30.84 -5.55 2.06
N ARG A 66 30.70 -6.81 2.51
CA ARG A 66 29.98 -7.86 1.75
C ARG A 66 28.48 -7.59 1.68
N TRP A 67 27.88 -7.16 2.80
CA TRP A 67 26.49 -6.70 2.81
C TRP A 67 26.31 -5.50 1.88
N SER A 68 27.27 -4.57 1.86
CA SER A 68 27.26 -3.44 0.92
C SER A 68 27.31 -3.86 -0.55
N ARG A 69 28.11 -4.87 -0.89
CA ARG A 69 28.14 -5.43 -2.26
C ARG A 69 26.84 -6.15 -2.61
N ALA A 70 26.26 -6.90 -1.67
CA ALA A 70 24.94 -7.50 -1.84
C ALA A 70 23.83 -6.43 -1.97
N ARG A 71 23.98 -5.26 -1.33
CA ARG A 71 23.10 -4.09 -1.49
C ARG A 71 23.17 -3.52 -2.90
N THR A 72 24.36 -3.30 -3.47
CA THR A 72 24.51 -2.78 -4.84
C THR A 72 23.88 -3.71 -5.89
N LEU A 73 24.02 -5.03 -5.71
CA LEU A 73 23.36 -6.05 -6.53
C LEU A 73 21.82 -6.04 -6.41
N ARG A 74 21.29 -5.58 -5.26
CA ARG A 74 19.85 -5.49 -4.98
C ARG A 74 19.20 -4.19 -5.43
N SER A 75 19.89 -3.06 -5.30
CA SER A 75 19.38 -1.72 -5.62
C SER A 75 19.58 -1.32 -7.09
N GLY A 76 20.49 -1.97 -7.83
CA GLY A 76 20.73 -1.65 -9.24
C GLY A 76 21.41 -0.28 -9.47
N ARG A 77 22.00 0.33 -8.44
CA ARG A 77 22.78 1.56 -8.60
C ARG A 77 24.13 1.28 -9.26
N ARG A 78 24.47 2.10 -10.26
CA ARG A 78 25.74 2.09 -11.01
C ARG A 78 26.92 2.27 -10.04
N LEU A 79 27.94 1.43 -10.15
CA LEU A 79 29.22 1.62 -9.47
C LEU A 79 30.03 2.66 -10.27
N GLU A 80 30.15 3.88 -9.76
CA GLU A 80 31.23 4.75 -10.24
C GLU A 80 32.56 4.23 -9.71
N ARG A 81 33.42 3.82 -10.64
CA ARG A 81 34.76 3.34 -10.35
C ARG A 81 35.68 4.54 -10.20
N SER A 82 35.96 4.91 -8.95
CA SER A 82 37.02 5.87 -8.63
C SER A 82 38.37 5.29 -9.10
N LYS A 83 38.97 5.88 -10.13
CA LYS A 83 40.36 5.64 -10.53
C LYS A 83 41.22 6.71 -9.87
N ASN A 84 42.05 6.29 -8.92
CA ASN A 84 43.29 6.99 -8.59
C ASN A 84 44.35 6.60 -9.62
N GLN A 85 44.98 7.59 -10.26
CA GLN A 85 46.43 7.63 -10.52
C GLN A 85 46.85 9.00 -11.12
N ASP A 86 47.63 9.72 -10.32
CA ASP A 86 48.87 10.47 -10.57
C ASP A 86 49.02 11.48 -11.74
N ALA A 87 49.17 12.74 -11.30
CA ALA A 87 49.93 13.90 -11.76
C ALA A 87 50.62 13.93 -13.15
N THR A 88 50.30 14.98 -13.93
CA THR A 88 51.27 15.97 -14.47
C THR A 88 50.61 17.26 -14.99
N THR A 89 50.82 18.33 -14.23
CA THR A 89 51.06 19.76 -14.47
C THR A 89 50.67 20.53 -15.78
N ILE A 90 50.23 21.79 -15.55
CA ILE A 90 50.21 23.06 -16.35
C ILE A 90 49.16 23.14 -17.50
N THR A 91 48.29 24.14 -17.70
CA THR A 91 48.31 25.61 -17.45
C THR A 91 46.88 26.19 -17.56
N SER A 92 46.54 27.22 -16.77
CA SER A 92 45.35 28.08 -16.92
C SER A 92 45.59 29.21 -17.95
N PRO A 93 44.55 29.85 -18.54
CA PRO A 93 43.96 31.02 -17.88
C PRO A 93 42.43 31.16 -18.02
N SER A 94 41.90 32.13 -17.26
CA SER A 94 40.51 32.41 -16.86
C SER A 94 39.80 33.49 -17.74
N PRO A 95 38.73 34.21 -17.31
CA PRO A 95 37.31 33.89 -17.57
C PRO A 95 36.47 35.04 -18.19
N SER A 96 35.27 34.76 -18.72
CA SER A 96 34.07 35.63 -18.82
C SER A 96 32.95 34.81 -19.51
N ARG A 97 31.64 34.96 -19.32
CA ARG A 97 30.77 36.14 -19.14
C ARG A 97 29.37 35.66 -18.69
N SER A 98 28.63 36.53 -18.01
CA SER A 98 27.27 36.37 -17.46
C SER A 98 26.14 36.25 -18.51
N PRO A 99 24.92 35.82 -18.12
CA PRO A 99 23.75 35.72 -19.00
C PRO A 99 22.83 36.96 -18.91
N PRO A 100 21.94 37.22 -19.89
CA PRO A 100 20.82 38.11 -19.70
C PRO A 100 19.47 37.37 -19.63
N SER A 101 18.61 37.88 -18.73
CA SER A 101 17.16 37.71 -18.74
C SER A 101 16.52 38.64 -19.80
N GLY A 102 15.34 38.28 -20.31
CA GLY A 102 14.53 39.16 -21.16
C GLY A 102 13.18 38.55 -21.55
N VAL A 103 12.12 39.11 -20.96
CA VAL A 103 10.68 38.83 -21.05
C VAL A 103 10.08 39.32 -22.37
N VAL A 104 9.04 38.66 -22.93
CA VAL A 104 7.83 39.31 -23.53
C VAL A 104 6.61 38.38 -23.49
N MET A 105 5.50 38.88 -22.94
CA MET A 105 4.12 38.40 -23.10
C MET A 105 3.53 38.89 -24.43
N ILE A 106 2.76 38.06 -25.12
CA ILE A 106 1.76 38.53 -26.11
C ILE A 106 0.43 37.84 -25.80
N VAL A 107 -0.58 38.69 -25.60
CA VAL A 107 -2.00 38.36 -25.48
C VAL A 107 -2.60 38.50 -26.88
N SER A 108 -3.43 37.55 -27.30
CA SER A 108 -4.38 37.76 -28.39
C SER A 108 -5.64 36.93 -28.08
N ASP A 109 -6.71 37.68 -27.89
CA ASP A 109 -8.09 37.25 -27.70
C ASP A 109 -8.73 37.16 -29.09
N GLU A 110 -9.33 36.02 -29.44
CA GLU A 110 -10.37 35.98 -30.47
C GLU A 110 -11.28 34.77 -30.25
N THR A 111 -12.54 35.12 -30.01
CA THR A 111 -13.71 34.28 -29.82
C THR A 111 -13.95 33.35 -31.01
N THR A 112 -14.08 32.05 -30.74
CA THR A 112 -14.84 31.14 -31.60
C THR A 112 -15.60 30.15 -30.72
N GLU A 113 -16.91 30.35 -30.65
CA GLU A 113 -17.86 29.31 -30.24
C GLU A 113 -17.66 28.11 -31.16
N SER A 114 -17.02 27.07 -30.65
CA SER A 114 -17.07 25.74 -31.24
C SER A 114 -17.63 24.79 -30.20
N SER A 115 -18.81 24.30 -30.50
CA SER A 115 -19.45 23.16 -29.87
C SER A 115 -18.48 21.97 -29.92
N GLU A 116 -17.77 21.72 -28.82
CA GLU A 116 -17.06 20.47 -28.60
C GLU A 116 -18.11 19.39 -28.31
N GLU A 117 -18.59 18.76 -29.38
CA GLU A 117 -19.09 17.39 -29.29
C GLU A 117 -17.90 16.51 -28.89
N ASP A 118 -17.82 16.17 -27.60
CA ASP A 118 -17.00 15.05 -27.12
C ASP A 118 -17.53 13.75 -27.75
N ASP A 119 -17.12 13.51 -29.00
CA ASP A 119 -17.22 12.22 -29.66
C ASP A 119 -16.32 11.23 -28.91
N VAL A 120 -16.91 10.58 -27.91
CA VAL A 120 -16.32 9.41 -27.27
C VAL A 120 -16.26 8.32 -28.34
N ILE A 121 -15.09 8.22 -28.98
CA ILE A 121 -14.68 7.11 -29.83
C ILE A 121 -14.95 5.82 -29.04
N SER A 122 -16.00 5.11 -29.40
CA SER A 122 -16.23 3.75 -28.94
C SER A 122 -15.10 2.89 -29.51
N PRO A 123 -14.21 2.29 -28.70
CA PRO A 123 -13.22 1.39 -29.25
C PRO A 123 -13.96 0.18 -29.86
N PRO A 124 -13.54 -0.33 -31.02
CA PRO A 124 -14.21 -1.46 -31.66
C PRO A 124 -13.98 -2.73 -30.83
N GLY A 125 -15.06 -3.22 -30.22
CA GLY A 125 -15.13 -4.55 -29.61
C GLY A 125 -14.91 -4.57 -28.09
N GLY A 126 -16.00 -4.66 -27.33
CA GLY A 126 -15.99 -5.00 -25.90
C GLY A 126 -17.25 -4.53 -25.17
N LYS A 127 -17.72 -5.32 -24.20
CA LYS A 127 -18.80 -4.90 -23.30
C LYS A 127 -18.28 -3.86 -22.31
N VAL A 128 -19.09 -2.86 -22.00
CA VAL A 128 -18.66 -1.73 -21.16
C VAL A 128 -19.27 -1.85 -19.77
N ILE A 129 -18.47 -1.60 -18.73
CA ILE A 129 -18.89 -1.53 -17.33
C ILE A 129 -18.54 -0.14 -16.80
N TYR A 130 -19.55 0.62 -16.39
CA TYR A 130 -19.39 1.89 -15.70
C TYR A 130 -19.46 1.66 -14.19
N MET A 131 -18.50 2.21 -13.47
CA MET A 131 -18.38 2.12 -12.02
C MET A 131 -18.57 3.51 -11.43
N VAL A 132 -19.61 3.73 -10.63
CA VAL A 132 -19.96 5.05 -10.07
C VAL A 132 -19.91 5.04 -8.55
N SER A 133 -19.12 5.93 -7.95
CA SER A 133 -18.97 6.04 -6.50
C SER A 133 -19.06 7.49 -6.03
N ASP A 134 -19.74 7.70 -4.91
CA ASP A 134 -19.72 8.97 -4.16
C ASP A 134 -18.38 9.19 -3.42
N GLY A 135 -17.69 8.10 -3.08
CA GLY A 135 -16.30 8.10 -2.60
C GLY A 135 -15.25 7.90 -3.70
N THR A 136 -14.23 7.10 -3.40
CA THR A 136 -13.05 6.91 -4.27
C THR A 136 -13.25 5.89 -5.40
N GLY A 137 -14.27 5.03 -5.34
CA GLY A 137 -14.47 3.98 -6.35
C GLY A 137 -13.68 2.68 -6.14
N TRP A 138 -12.62 2.68 -5.33
CA TRP A 138 -11.79 1.49 -5.08
C TRP A 138 -12.57 0.23 -4.66
N THR A 139 -13.65 0.37 -3.88
CA THR A 139 -14.47 -0.78 -3.48
C THR A 139 -15.19 -1.42 -4.67
N LEU A 140 -15.69 -0.60 -5.61
CA LEU A 140 -16.25 -1.08 -6.88
C LEU A 140 -15.18 -1.79 -7.69
N GLU A 141 -14.05 -1.14 -7.89
CA GLU A 141 -12.97 -1.70 -8.70
C GLU A 141 -12.49 -3.06 -8.17
N HIS A 142 -12.32 -3.19 -6.85
CA HIS A 142 -11.95 -4.48 -6.24
C HIS A 142 -13.03 -5.54 -6.44
N ALA A 143 -14.31 -5.20 -6.24
CA ALA A 143 -15.41 -6.15 -6.41
C ALA A 143 -15.56 -6.58 -7.89
N VAL A 144 -15.38 -5.64 -8.82
CA VAL A 144 -15.44 -5.88 -10.27
C VAL A 144 -14.27 -6.76 -10.70
N ASN A 145 -13.04 -6.44 -10.30
CA ASN A 145 -11.87 -7.26 -10.63
C ASN A 145 -12.00 -8.69 -10.07
N ALA A 146 -12.47 -8.84 -8.83
CA ALA A 146 -12.74 -10.15 -8.24
C ALA A 146 -13.81 -10.93 -9.03
N SER A 147 -14.86 -10.25 -9.50
CA SER A 147 -15.93 -10.86 -10.30
C SER A 147 -15.46 -11.24 -11.70
N LEU A 148 -14.64 -10.40 -12.34
CA LEU A 148 -14.05 -10.66 -13.66
C LEU A 148 -13.12 -11.87 -13.65
N GLY A 149 -12.49 -12.18 -12.52
CA GLY A 149 -11.71 -13.42 -12.35
C GLY A 149 -12.51 -14.71 -12.62
N GLN A 150 -13.84 -14.70 -12.49
CA GLN A 150 -14.69 -15.85 -12.85
C GLN A 150 -14.80 -16.08 -14.36
N PHE A 151 -14.38 -15.11 -15.17
CA PHE A 151 -14.47 -15.12 -16.64
C PHE A 151 -13.09 -15.17 -17.31
N GLU A 152 -12.03 -15.52 -16.57
CA GLU A 152 -10.65 -15.54 -17.09
C GLU A 152 -10.52 -16.35 -18.38
N HIS A 153 -11.19 -17.51 -18.45
CA HIS A 153 -11.25 -18.36 -19.65
C HIS A 153 -11.76 -17.65 -20.90
N CYS A 154 -12.74 -16.74 -20.79
CA CYS A 154 -13.26 -15.99 -21.95
C CYS A 154 -12.47 -14.69 -22.23
N LEU A 155 -11.84 -14.13 -21.19
CA LEU A 155 -11.07 -12.89 -21.28
C LEU A 155 -9.71 -13.11 -21.96
N VAL A 156 -9.04 -14.25 -21.70
CA VAL A 156 -7.73 -14.58 -22.29
C VAL A 156 -7.82 -14.67 -23.82
N ASP A 157 -8.87 -15.31 -24.33
CA ASP A 157 -9.10 -15.47 -25.78
C ASP A 157 -9.72 -14.22 -26.42
N ARG A 158 -9.92 -13.14 -25.65
CA ARG A 158 -10.59 -11.89 -26.04
C ARG A 158 -12.01 -12.08 -26.60
N ALA A 159 -12.62 -13.26 -26.41
CA ALA A 159 -13.96 -13.57 -26.85
C ALA A 159 -15.03 -12.75 -26.09
N CYS A 160 -14.73 -12.37 -24.84
CA CYS A 160 -15.59 -11.52 -24.00
C CYS A 160 -14.85 -10.26 -23.53
N ALA A 161 -14.28 -9.45 -24.41
CA ALA A 161 -13.56 -8.23 -24.01
C ALA A 161 -14.44 -7.29 -23.16
N VAL A 162 -13.90 -6.79 -22.05
CA VAL A 162 -14.59 -5.89 -21.12
C VAL A 162 -13.78 -4.61 -20.92
N ASN A 163 -14.45 -3.46 -20.99
CA ASN A 163 -13.88 -2.14 -20.69
C ASN A 163 -14.52 -1.56 -19.44
N THR A 164 -13.72 -1.22 -18.43
CA THR A 164 -14.19 -0.65 -17.17
C THR A 164 -13.89 0.85 -17.10
N HIS A 165 -14.87 1.67 -16.72
CA HIS A 165 -14.70 3.12 -16.53
C HIS A 165 -15.11 3.51 -15.11
N LEU A 166 -14.22 4.16 -14.37
CA LEU A 166 -14.47 4.59 -13.00
C LEU A 166 -14.79 6.08 -12.91
N PHE A 167 -15.94 6.39 -12.30
CA PHE A 167 -16.39 7.73 -11.97
C PHE A 167 -16.42 7.88 -10.45
N SER A 168 -15.46 8.60 -9.90
CA SER A 168 -15.29 8.81 -8.46
C SER A 168 -15.76 10.21 -8.04
N GLY A 169 -16.13 10.37 -6.77
CA GLY A 169 -16.58 11.65 -6.21
C GLY A 169 -17.89 12.14 -6.82
N ILE A 170 -18.81 11.23 -7.13
CA ILE A 170 -20.12 11.57 -7.68
C ILE A 170 -21.10 11.79 -6.53
N ASP A 171 -21.28 13.04 -6.14
CA ASP A 171 -22.04 13.49 -4.97
C ASP A 171 -23.38 14.16 -5.31
N ASN A 172 -23.67 14.38 -6.60
CA ASN A 172 -24.94 14.97 -7.05
C ASN A 172 -25.60 14.16 -8.18
N PHE A 173 -26.93 14.24 -8.22
CA PHE A 173 -27.74 13.43 -9.13
C PHE A 173 -27.58 13.86 -10.60
N GLU A 174 -27.31 15.13 -10.87
CA GLU A 174 -27.12 15.65 -12.24
C GLU A 174 -25.94 14.97 -12.94
N ARG A 175 -24.82 14.78 -12.23
CA ARG A 175 -23.66 14.04 -12.75
C ARG A 175 -23.98 12.58 -12.98
N VAL A 176 -24.74 11.94 -12.08
CA VAL A 176 -25.20 10.56 -12.31
C VAL A 176 -26.03 10.48 -13.59
N VAL A 177 -26.96 11.42 -13.81
CA VAL A 177 -27.78 11.45 -15.03
C VAL A 177 -26.92 11.64 -16.28
N GLY A 178 -25.88 12.50 -16.23
CA GLY A 178 -24.91 12.64 -17.32
C GLY A 178 -24.23 11.31 -17.67
N ILE A 179 -23.74 10.61 -16.65
CA ILE A 179 -23.10 9.29 -16.81
C ILE A 179 -24.10 8.25 -17.34
N LEU A 180 -25.35 8.26 -16.86
CA LEU A 180 -26.40 7.35 -17.32
C LEU A 180 -26.77 7.56 -18.79
N LYS A 181 -26.84 8.81 -19.24
CA LYS A 181 -27.08 9.13 -20.66
C LYS A 181 -25.96 8.55 -21.53
N GLN A 182 -24.70 8.65 -21.10
CA GLN A 182 -23.58 8.03 -21.79
C GLN A 182 -23.65 6.49 -21.73
N ALA A 183 -23.95 5.93 -20.56
CA ALA A 183 -24.09 4.49 -20.37
C ALA A 183 -25.17 3.88 -21.29
N ALA A 184 -26.30 4.57 -21.46
CA ALA A 184 -27.37 4.16 -22.37
C ALA A 184 -26.92 4.16 -23.83
N LYS A 185 -26.18 5.20 -24.27
CA LYS A 185 -25.65 5.29 -25.64
C LYS A 185 -24.72 4.13 -25.99
N VAL A 186 -23.87 3.71 -25.05
CA VAL A 186 -22.86 2.65 -25.27
C VAL A 186 -23.33 1.26 -24.83
N GLY A 187 -24.53 1.13 -24.26
CA GLY A 187 -25.04 -0.13 -23.72
C GLY A 187 -24.22 -0.69 -22.55
N ALA A 188 -23.78 0.18 -21.63
CA ALA A 188 -22.96 -0.21 -20.48
C ALA A 188 -23.77 -0.83 -19.33
N LEU A 189 -23.13 -1.71 -18.57
CA LEU A 189 -23.57 -2.11 -17.23
C LEU A 189 -23.13 -1.08 -16.19
N LEU A 190 -24.04 -0.62 -15.34
CA LEU A 190 -23.73 0.29 -14.24
C LEU A 190 -23.56 -0.46 -12.91
N LEU A 191 -22.37 -0.42 -12.34
CA LEU A 191 -22.10 -0.87 -10.98
C LEU A 191 -21.84 0.36 -10.12
N TYR A 192 -22.51 0.48 -8.97
CA TYR A 192 -22.38 1.70 -8.18
C TYR A 192 -22.35 1.47 -6.67
N THR A 193 -21.81 2.45 -5.96
CA THR A 193 -21.81 2.57 -4.50
C THR A 193 -22.15 4.00 -4.13
N LEU A 194 -23.38 4.20 -3.68
CA LEU A 194 -23.90 5.48 -3.21
C LEU A 194 -24.42 5.27 -1.79
N ALA A 195 -23.90 6.04 -0.83
CA ALA A 195 -24.27 5.96 0.57
C ALA A 195 -25.62 6.62 0.83
N ASP A 196 -25.90 7.73 0.15
CA ASP A 196 -27.18 8.44 0.28
C ASP A 196 -28.33 7.60 -0.32
N PRO A 197 -29.35 7.23 0.49
CA PRO A 197 -30.45 6.41 0.03
C PRO A 197 -31.26 7.06 -1.09
N SER A 198 -31.48 8.38 -1.01
CA SER A 198 -32.28 9.11 -2.02
C SER A 198 -31.59 9.09 -3.39
N MET A 199 -30.27 9.25 -3.40
CA MET A 199 -29.44 9.20 -4.59
C MET A 199 -29.36 7.79 -5.16
N ALA A 200 -29.23 6.77 -4.31
CA ALA A 200 -29.24 5.37 -4.74
C ALA A 200 -30.59 4.99 -5.39
N GLU A 201 -31.70 5.42 -4.80
CA GLU A 201 -33.05 5.16 -5.32
C GLU A 201 -33.32 5.93 -6.63
N SER A 202 -32.93 7.21 -6.68
CA SER A 202 -33.05 8.03 -7.89
C SER A 202 -32.21 7.46 -9.03
N THR A 203 -30.98 7.01 -8.73
CA THR A 203 -30.11 6.30 -9.70
C THR A 203 -30.80 5.05 -10.22
N GLN A 204 -31.36 4.22 -9.35
CA GLN A 204 -32.04 2.98 -9.75
C GLN A 204 -33.27 3.26 -10.63
N GLN A 205 -34.07 4.27 -10.29
CA GLN A 205 -35.22 4.69 -11.10
C GLN A 205 -34.78 5.20 -12.47
N ALA A 206 -33.77 6.07 -12.51
CA ALA A 206 -33.21 6.56 -13.76
C ALA A 206 -32.67 5.41 -14.63
N CYS A 207 -31.94 4.45 -14.06
CA CYS A 207 -31.47 3.27 -14.80
C CYS A 207 -32.63 2.51 -15.47
N LYS A 208 -33.75 2.32 -14.76
CA LYS A 208 -34.95 1.68 -15.33
C LYS A 208 -35.55 2.49 -16.48
N LEU A 209 -35.61 3.81 -16.35
CA LEU A 209 -36.14 4.70 -17.38
C LEU A 209 -35.29 4.68 -18.65
N TRP A 210 -33.96 4.66 -18.50
CA TRP A 210 -33.01 4.67 -19.61
C TRP A 210 -32.64 3.27 -20.13
N GLY A 211 -33.25 2.20 -19.58
CA GLY A 211 -32.96 0.82 -19.98
C GLY A 211 -31.55 0.35 -19.67
N VAL A 212 -30.86 0.96 -18.70
CA VAL A 212 -29.48 0.64 -18.32
C VAL A 212 -29.50 -0.42 -17.20
N PRO A 213 -28.86 -1.60 -17.38
CA PRO A 213 -28.75 -2.57 -16.30
C PRO A 213 -27.86 -2.00 -15.19
N ALA A 214 -28.30 -2.10 -13.93
CA ALA A 214 -27.61 -1.47 -12.82
C ALA A 214 -27.66 -2.28 -11.52
N VAL A 215 -26.56 -2.26 -10.75
CA VAL A 215 -26.44 -2.94 -9.45
C VAL A 215 -25.72 -2.06 -8.42
N ASN A 216 -26.35 -1.86 -7.25
CA ASN A 216 -25.66 -1.32 -6.08
C ASN A 216 -24.93 -2.46 -5.36
N ILE A 217 -23.60 -2.49 -5.44
CA ILE A 217 -22.82 -3.63 -4.95
C ILE A 217 -22.71 -3.69 -3.42
N LEU A 218 -22.89 -2.56 -2.72
CA LEU A 218 -22.68 -2.48 -1.27
C LEU A 218 -24.00 -2.51 -0.48
N ARG A 219 -25.14 -2.12 -1.07
CA ARG A 219 -26.44 -2.08 -0.37
C ARG A 219 -26.77 -3.39 0.37
N PRO A 220 -26.63 -4.59 -0.23
CA PRO A 220 -26.94 -5.84 0.47
C PRO A 220 -26.07 -6.05 1.72
N THR A 221 -24.77 -5.78 1.61
CA THR A 221 -23.81 -5.90 2.72
C THR A 221 -24.11 -4.89 3.83
N THR A 222 -24.39 -3.63 3.47
CA THR A 222 -24.73 -2.58 4.42
C THR A 222 -26.01 -2.90 5.18
N VAL A 223 -27.05 -3.39 4.50
CA VAL A 223 -28.32 -3.80 5.13
C VAL A 223 -28.12 -4.99 6.09
N ALA A 224 -27.33 -5.99 5.68
CA ALA A 224 -27.02 -7.13 6.55
C ALA A 224 -26.27 -6.70 7.82
N ILE A 225 -25.29 -5.80 7.70
CA ILE A 225 -24.55 -5.25 8.84
C ILE A 225 -25.48 -4.42 9.74
N ALA A 226 -26.32 -3.55 9.16
CA ALA A 226 -27.27 -2.73 9.92
C ALA A 226 -28.24 -3.58 10.74
N SER A 227 -28.79 -4.64 10.13
CA SER A 227 -29.66 -5.60 10.82
C SER A 227 -28.93 -6.34 11.93
N HIS A 228 -27.67 -6.74 11.71
CA HIS A 228 -26.87 -7.42 12.72
C HIS A 228 -26.48 -6.52 13.91
N LEU A 229 -26.17 -5.25 13.63
CA LEU A 229 -25.81 -4.26 14.66
C LEU A 229 -27.04 -3.67 15.37
N GLY A 230 -28.23 -3.76 14.78
CA GLY A 230 -29.43 -3.10 15.28
C GLY A 230 -29.37 -1.56 15.14
N VAL A 231 -28.62 -1.06 14.17
CA VAL A 231 -28.40 0.38 13.95
C VAL A 231 -28.57 0.71 12.47
N GLU A 232 -29.31 1.78 12.17
CA GLU A 232 -29.51 2.27 10.81
C GLU A 232 -28.21 2.82 10.19
N PRO A 233 -27.97 2.61 8.89
CA PRO A 233 -26.84 3.23 8.19
C PRO A 233 -26.93 4.76 8.24
N SER A 234 -25.79 5.42 8.36
CA SER A 234 -25.77 6.89 8.45
C SER A 234 -26.26 7.59 7.18
N GLY A 235 -26.25 6.94 6.01
CA GLY A 235 -26.57 7.56 4.72
C GLY A 235 -25.54 8.58 4.20
N ILE A 236 -24.63 9.07 5.06
CA ILE A 236 -23.67 10.12 4.72
C ILE A 236 -22.60 9.61 3.72
N PRO A 237 -22.45 10.26 2.54
CA PRO A 237 -21.37 10.03 1.58
C PRO A 237 -19.98 10.17 2.21
N ARG A 238 -19.00 9.46 1.66
CA ARG A 238 -17.64 9.49 2.22
C ARG A 238 -16.97 10.87 2.13
N SER A 239 -17.29 11.66 1.11
CA SER A 239 -16.81 13.04 0.92
C SER A 239 -17.23 13.97 2.06
N GLU A 240 -18.42 13.76 2.62
CA GLU A 240 -19.00 14.59 3.69
C GLU A 240 -18.58 14.15 5.10
N ARG A 241 -17.92 12.97 5.20
CA ARG A 241 -17.46 12.46 6.49
C ARG A 241 -16.13 13.10 6.89
N ASN A 242 -16.22 14.08 7.78
CA ASN A 242 -15.07 14.59 8.55
C ASN A 242 -14.67 13.59 9.66
N ILE A 243 -14.17 12.41 9.27
CA ILE A 243 -13.64 11.43 10.22
C ILE A 243 -12.15 11.73 10.45
N PRO A 244 -11.71 11.98 11.70
CA PRO A 244 -10.28 12.04 12.02
C PRO A 244 -9.58 10.76 11.57
N LEU A 245 -8.37 10.88 11.02
CA LEU A 245 -7.58 9.71 10.65
C LEU A 245 -7.44 8.78 11.87
N SER A 246 -7.74 7.49 11.68
CA SER A 246 -7.76 6.53 12.78
C SER A 246 -6.35 6.20 13.28
N GLU A 247 -6.24 5.70 14.51
CA GLU A 247 -4.99 5.15 15.03
C GLU A 247 -4.42 4.05 14.12
N GLU A 248 -5.31 3.27 13.49
CA GLU A 248 -4.92 2.26 12.50
C GLU A 248 -4.24 2.87 11.28
N TYR A 249 -4.71 4.03 10.80
CA TYR A 249 -4.06 4.74 9.71
C TYR A 249 -2.62 5.11 10.09
N PHE A 250 -2.42 5.72 11.25
CA PHE A 250 -1.08 6.08 11.73
C PHE A 250 -0.18 4.86 11.94
N ARG A 251 -0.73 3.76 12.47
CA ARG A 251 -0.02 2.49 12.58
C ARG A 251 0.46 1.96 11.22
N ARG A 252 -0.36 2.08 10.17
CA ARG A 252 0.05 1.70 8.81
C ARG A 252 1.17 2.58 8.28
N ILE A 253 1.12 3.89 8.52
CA ILE A 253 2.21 4.80 8.13
C ILE A 253 3.51 4.43 8.84
N GLU A 254 3.46 4.15 10.15
CA GLU A 254 4.64 3.72 10.91
C GLU A 254 5.20 2.38 10.39
N ALA A 255 4.31 1.44 10.05
CA ALA A 255 4.70 0.15 9.48
C ALA A 255 5.39 0.30 8.12
N ILE A 256 4.89 1.18 7.25
CA ILE A 256 5.48 1.49 5.95
C ILE A 256 6.86 2.13 6.13
N ASP A 257 6.97 3.16 6.98
CA ASP A 257 8.25 3.84 7.26
C ASP A 257 9.30 2.87 7.80
N PHE A 258 8.92 2.04 8.78
CA PHE A 258 9.79 0.98 9.31
C PHE A 258 10.28 0.05 8.21
N THR A 259 9.35 -0.42 7.36
CA THR A 259 9.65 -1.45 6.36
C THR A 259 10.55 -0.91 5.25
N ILE A 260 10.31 0.30 4.76
CA ILE A 260 11.18 0.96 3.76
C ILE A 260 12.61 1.09 4.32
N LYS A 261 12.75 1.48 5.59
CA LYS A 261 14.06 1.58 6.26
C LYS A 261 14.75 0.23 6.47
N GLN A 262 14.02 -0.90 6.45
CA GLN A 262 14.55 -2.25 6.65
C GLN A 262 14.67 -3.10 5.37
N ASP A 263 14.15 -2.64 4.23
CA ASP A 263 14.20 -3.40 2.97
C ASP A 263 15.63 -3.57 2.43
N ASP A 264 16.46 -2.53 2.55
CA ASP A 264 17.78 -2.42 1.90
C ASP A 264 18.97 -2.92 2.74
N GLY A 265 18.72 -3.73 3.77
CA GLY A 265 19.78 -4.42 4.51
C GLY A 265 19.63 -4.26 6.01
N ALA A 266 18.68 -5.04 6.55
CA ALA A 266 18.29 -5.10 7.95
C ALA A 266 19.42 -4.70 8.90
N LEU A 267 19.19 -3.61 9.65
CA LEU A 267 19.98 -3.38 10.86
C LEU A 267 19.62 -4.51 11.82
N PRO A 268 20.58 -5.36 12.25
CA PRO A 268 20.29 -6.45 13.18
C PRO A 268 19.56 -5.98 14.44
N GLN A 269 19.85 -4.74 14.84
CA GLN A 269 19.23 -4.05 15.97
C GLN A 269 17.73 -3.81 15.80
N HIS A 270 17.15 -3.83 14.59
CA HIS A 270 15.73 -3.55 14.38
C HIS A 270 14.89 -4.80 14.14
N LEU A 271 15.50 -5.98 14.03
CA LEU A 271 14.79 -7.25 13.85
C LEU A 271 13.81 -7.54 15.00
N HIS A 272 14.16 -7.15 16.24
CA HIS A 272 13.28 -7.34 17.39
C HIS A 272 11.97 -6.55 17.27
N ARG A 273 12.01 -5.36 16.65
CA ARG A 273 10.84 -4.46 16.45
C ARG A 273 9.93 -4.86 15.29
N ALA A 274 10.37 -5.77 14.43
CA ALA A 274 9.57 -6.24 13.31
C ALA A 274 8.44 -7.14 13.80
N ASP A 275 7.24 -6.95 13.24
CA ASP A 275 6.12 -7.87 13.39
C ASP A 275 6.35 -9.13 12.57
N ILE A 276 6.93 -9.00 11.38
CA ILE A 276 7.19 -10.09 10.43
C ILE A 276 8.62 -9.96 9.89
N VAL A 277 9.36 -11.06 9.82
CA VAL A 277 10.70 -11.10 9.22
C VAL A 277 10.69 -12.03 8.02
N LEU A 278 11.03 -11.50 6.84
CA LEU A 278 11.10 -12.28 5.61
C LEU A 278 12.55 -12.66 5.30
N VAL A 279 12.83 -13.95 5.23
CA VAL A 279 14.17 -14.48 4.96
C VAL A 279 14.17 -15.18 3.60
N GLY A 280 15.12 -14.88 2.73
CA GLY A 280 15.24 -15.65 1.48
C GLY A 280 16.23 -15.11 0.46
N VAL A 281 16.46 -15.88 -0.60
CA VAL A 281 17.42 -15.56 -1.67
C VAL A 281 17.02 -14.33 -2.48
N SER A 282 17.97 -13.69 -3.16
CA SER A 282 17.65 -12.50 -3.96
C SER A 282 16.59 -12.82 -5.02
N ARG A 283 15.60 -11.93 -5.21
CA ARG A 283 14.46 -12.05 -6.17
C ARG A 283 13.32 -13.03 -5.83
N THR A 284 13.20 -13.47 -4.58
CA THR A 284 12.00 -14.21 -4.11
C THR A 284 10.76 -13.33 -3.88
N GLY A 285 10.73 -12.07 -4.34
CA GLY A 285 9.59 -11.18 -4.09
C GLY A 285 9.52 -10.52 -2.69
N LYS A 286 10.58 -10.56 -1.87
CA LYS A 286 10.62 -9.95 -0.52
C LYS A 286 10.16 -8.49 -0.48
N THR A 287 10.78 -7.61 -1.28
CA THR A 287 10.48 -6.18 -1.27
C THR A 287 9.01 -5.85 -1.57
N PRO A 288 8.40 -6.33 -2.68
CA PRO A 288 6.98 -6.07 -2.91
C PRO A 288 6.09 -6.69 -1.84
N LEU A 289 6.42 -7.90 -1.34
CA LEU A 289 5.66 -8.55 -0.26
C LEU A 289 5.72 -7.79 1.06
N SER A 290 6.90 -7.30 1.46
CA SER A 290 7.08 -6.55 2.70
C SER A 290 6.33 -5.24 2.65
N ILE A 291 6.36 -4.52 1.52
CA ILE A 291 5.62 -3.26 1.36
C ILE A 291 4.11 -3.51 1.40
N TYR A 292 3.63 -4.58 0.75
CA TYR A 292 2.22 -4.95 0.80
C TYR A 292 1.75 -5.27 2.24
N LEU A 293 2.53 -6.06 2.98
CA LEU A 293 2.26 -6.35 4.40
C LEU A 293 2.31 -5.07 5.25
N ALA A 294 3.22 -4.15 4.97
CA ALA A 294 3.29 -2.86 5.66
C ALA A 294 2.06 -1.99 5.43
N GLN A 295 1.48 -2.00 4.22
CA GLN A 295 0.20 -1.34 3.92
C GLN A 295 -0.96 -1.93 4.73
N LYS A 296 -0.86 -3.20 5.16
CA LYS A 296 -1.80 -3.84 6.09
C LYS A 296 -1.50 -3.54 7.57
N GLY A 297 -0.42 -2.82 7.86
CA GLY A 297 -0.05 -2.35 9.21
C GLY A 297 0.99 -3.20 9.94
N TYR A 298 1.71 -4.09 9.25
CA TYR A 298 2.77 -4.92 9.84
C TYR A 298 4.15 -4.33 9.59
N LYS A 299 4.95 -4.17 10.65
CA LYS A 299 6.37 -3.80 10.53
C LYS A 299 7.16 -4.98 9.96
N VAL A 300 7.62 -4.89 8.72
CA VAL A 300 8.32 -6.01 8.06
C VAL A 300 9.82 -5.73 7.94
N ALA A 301 10.65 -6.71 8.26
CA ALA A 301 12.10 -6.65 8.04
C ALA A 301 12.55 -7.73 7.05
N ASN A 302 13.36 -7.35 6.06
CA ASN A 302 13.84 -8.26 5.03
C ASN A 302 15.28 -8.69 5.32
N VAL A 303 15.48 -10.00 5.51
CA VAL A 303 16.81 -10.59 5.71
C VAL A 303 17.26 -11.34 4.45
N PRO A 304 18.33 -10.87 3.80
CA PRO A 304 18.87 -11.52 2.61
C PRO A 304 19.62 -12.80 2.95
N ILE A 305 19.28 -13.92 2.29
CA ILE A 305 20.21 -15.07 2.21
C ILE A 305 21.16 -14.82 1.04
N VAL A 306 22.47 -14.88 1.30
CA VAL A 306 23.53 -14.76 0.31
C VAL A 306 24.65 -15.74 0.68
N MET A 307 25.11 -16.55 -0.28
CA MET A 307 26.19 -17.50 -0.05
C MET A 307 27.47 -16.79 0.43
N GLY A 308 28.16 -17.39 1.40
CA GLY A 308 29.41 -16.83 1.96
C GLY A 308 29.22 -15.61 2.85
N VAL A 309 27.97 -15.27 3.20
CA VAL A 309 27.62 -14.21 4.15
C VAL A 309 26.77 -14.83 5.25
N ASN A 310 27.26 -14.78 6.49
CA ASN A 310 26.50 -15.27 7.63
C ASN A 310 25.29 -14.38 7.90
N LEU A 311 24.16 -15.02 8.23
CA LEU A 311 22.99 -14.34 8.74
C LEU A 311 23.29 -13.67 10.09
N PRO A 312 22.62 -12.55 10.40
CA PRO A 312 22.85 -11.83 11.65
C PRO A 312 22.42 -12.69 12.84
N ARG A 313 23.24 -12.74 13.91
CA ARG A 313 22.91 -13.50 15.13
C ARG A 313 21.56 -13.10 15.73
N ALA A 314 21.27 -11.81 15.69
CA ALA A 314 19.99 -11.24 16.11
C ALA A 314 18.75 -11.80 15.39
N LEU A 315 18.89 -12.56 14.29
CA LEU A 315 17.78 -13.33 13.70
C LEU A 315 17.46 -14.59 14.49
N PHE A 316 18.49 -15.27 15.00
CA PHE A 316 18.37 -16.52 15.75
C PHE A 316 18.12 -16.26 17.24
N ASP A 317 18.61 -15.14 17.77
CA ASP A 317 18.47 -14.76 19.17
C ASP A 317 17.11 -14.10 19.49
N MET A 318 16.17 -14.08 18.54
CA MET A 318 14.85 -13.47 18.75
C MET A 318 13.98 -14.38 19.62
N ASP A 319 13.37 -13.80 20.66
CA ASP A 319 12.48 -14.50 21.59
C ASP A 319 11.31 -15.21 20.90
N HIS A 320 10.86 -14.67 19.76
CA HIS A 320 9.74 -15.20 18.99
C HIS A 320 10.19 -15.57 17.57
N GLN A 321 10.72 -16.78 17.42
CA GLN A 321 11.08 -17.36 16.10
C GLN A 321 9.86 -17.55 15.18
N GLU A 322 8.67 -17.55 15.75
CA GLU A 322 7.37 -17.73 15.11
C GLU A 322 7.03 -16.65 14.06
N LYS A 323 7.70 -15.49 14.13
CA LYS A 323 7.49 -14.37 13.21
C LYS A 323 8.47 -14.33 12.03
N VAL A 324 9.36 -15.32 11.92
CA VAL A 324 10.32 -15.46 10.83
C VAL A 324 9.75 -16.40 9.76
N PHE A 325 9.70 -15.91 8.52
CA PHE A 325 9.15 -16.63 7.37
C PHE A 325 10.23 -16.80 6.31
N GLY A 326 10.51 -18.05 5.94
CA GLY A 326 11.40 -18.37 4.82
C GLY A 326 10.65 -18.27 3.50
N LEU A 327 11.25 -17.66 2.49
CA LEU A 327 10.70 -17.60 1.14
C LEU A 327 11.56 -18.43 0.20
N THR A 328 10.91 -19.29 -0.56
CA THR A 328 11.54 -20.10 -1.62
C THR A 328 10.81 -19.90 -2.95
N ILE A 329 11.48 -20.28 -4.03
CA ILE A 329 10.98 -20.09 -5.40
C ILE A 329 11.58 -21.18 -6.29
N ASN A 330 10.81 -21.58 -7.30
CA ASN A 330 11.29 -22.50 -8.31
C ASN A 330 12.57 -21.95 -9.00
N PRO A 331 13.64 -22.77 -9.14
CA PRO A 331 14.90 -22.33 -9.73
C PRO A 331 14.77 -21.74 -11.14
N MET A 332 13.92 -22.34 -12.00
CA MET A 332 13.73 -21.90 -13.39
C MET A 332 13.05 -20.53 -13.47
N VAL A 333 12.05 -20.30 -12.62
CA VAL A 333 11.35 -19.02 -12.52
C VAL A 333 12.30 -17.96 -11.96
N LEU A 334 13.05 -18.28 -10.90
CA LEU A 334 14.03 -17.38 -10.31
C LEU A 334 15.11 -16.95 -11.30
N HIS A 335 15.64 -17.90 -12.06
CA HIS A 335 16.59 -17.63 -13.13
C HIS A 335 16.01 -16.68 -14.18
N THR A 336 14.77 -16.91 -14.62
CA THR A 336 14.08 -16.06 -15.59
C THR A 336 13.97 -14.62 -15.08
N ILE A 337 13.54 -14.45 -13.83
CA ILE A 337 13.44 -13.13 -13.18
C ILE A 337 14.82 -12.44 -13.10
N ARG A 338 15.87 -13.18 -12.72
CA ARG A 338 17.24 -12.65 -12.61
C ARG A 338 17.79 -12.25 -13.98
N LYS A 339 17.56 -13.06 -15.02
CA LYS A 339 17.97 -12.78 -16.40
C LYS A 339 17.28 -11.54 -16.94
N ALA A 340 15.97 -11.40 -16.74
CA ALA A 340 15.22 -10.21 -17.14
C ALA A 340 15.78 -8.95 -16.47
N ARG A 341 16.00 -9.00 -15.16
CA ARG A 341 16.55 -7.87 -14.41
C ARG A 341 17.99 -7.53 -14.79
N ALA A 342 18.82 -8.54 -15.06
CA ALA A 342 20.20 -8.32 -15.46
C ALA A 342 20.30 -7.60 -16.81
N LYS A 343 19.35 -7.84 -17.72
CA LYS A 343 19.21 -7.09 -18.99
C LYS A 343 18.87 -5.62 -18.72
N THR A 344 17.88 -5.34 -17.87
CA THR A 344 17.46 -3.96 -17.55
C THR A 344 18.57 -3.12 -16.91
N LEU A 345 19.45 -3.74 -16.13
CA LEU A 345 20.52 -3.05 -15.40
C LEU A 345 21.82 -2.89 -16.18
N GLY A 346 21.90 -3.39 -17.41
CA GLY A 346 23.08 -3.21 -18.27
C GLY A 346 24.37 -3.82 -17.71
N PHE A 347 24.30 -4.86 -16.86
CA PHE A 347 25.50 -5.48 -16.28
C PHE A 347 26.48 -5.96 -17.36
N ASP A 348 27.78 -5.80 -17.14
CA ASP A 348 28.84 -6.34 -18.00
C ASP A 348 28.81 -7.88 -18.01
N ASN A 349 29.27 -8.49 -19.11
CA ASN A 349 29.10 -9.93 -19.41
C ASN A 349 29.60 -10.88 -18.31
N GLU A 350 30.61 -10.51 -17.51
CA GLU A 350 31.13 -11.34 -16.41
C GLU A 350 30.19 -11.38 -15.19
N MET A 351 29.57 -10.25 -14.80
CA MET A 351 28.65 -10.19 -13.66
C MET A 351 27.27 -10.77 -13.99
N LYS A 352 26.87 -10.70 -15.27
CA LYS A 352 25.71 -11.42 -15.81
C LYS A 352 25.83 -12.92 -15.61
N SER A 353 27.04 -13.47 -15.80
CA SER A 353 27.32 -14.90 -15.72
C SER A 353 26.97 -15.43 -14.33
N THR A 354 27.63 -15.00 -13.25
CA THR A 354 27.41 -15.64 -11.93
C THR A 354 26.04 -15.34 -11.29
N TYR A 355 25.47 -14.13 -11.47
CA TYR A 355 24.21 -13.77 -10.78
C TYR A 355 22.99 -14.50 -11.34
N SER A 356 22.98 -14.72 -12.66
CA SER A 356 21.89 -15.38 -13.38
C SER A 356 22.26 -16.75 -13.91
N ASP A 357 23.42 -17.31 -13.54
CA ASP A 357 23.76 -18.69 -13.86
C ASP A 357 22.85 -19.67 -13.10
N MET A 358 22.41 -20.71 -13.80
CA MET A 358 21.48 -21.70 -13.25
C MET A 358 22.10 -22.49 -12.10
N ASP A 359 23.37 -22.85 -12.21
CA ASP A 359 24.03 -23.66 -11.19
C ASP A 359 24.28 -22.84 -9.93
N HIS A 360 24.68 -21.58 -10.08
CA HIS A 360 24.75 -20.65 -8.96
C HIS A 360 23.37 -20.42 -8.29
N VAL A 361 22.29 -20.29 -9.07
CA VAL A 361 20.91 -20.18 -8.52
C VAL A 361 20.54 -21.42 -7.72
N ARG A 362 20.82 -22.63 -8.24
CA ARG A 362 20.57 -23.89 -7.52
C ARG A 362 21.36 -23.95 -6.22
N GLN A 363 22.66 -23.63 -6.25
CA GLN A 363 23.51 -23.60 -5.05
C GLN A 363 22.99 -22.61 -3.99
N GLU A 364 22.52 -21.43 -4.40
CA GLU A 364 21.96 -20.43 -3.47
C GLU A 364 20.65 -20.92 -2.82
N LEU A 365 19.79 -21.59 -3.59
CA LEU A 365 18.55 -22.18 -3.08
C LEU A 365 18.81 -23.38 -2.16
N GLU A 366 19.76 -24.26 -2.50
CA GLU A 366 20.19 -25.36 -1.63
C GLU A 366 20.79 -24.83 -0.32
N HIS A 367 21.60 -23.77 -0.39
CA HIS A 367 22.15 -23.11 0.79
C HIS A 367 21.02 -22.54 1.67
N ALA A 368 20.02 -21.88 1.07
CA ALA A 368 18.84 -21.42 1.79
C ALA A 368 18.06 -22.59 2.42
N GLY A 369 17.88 -23.70 1.69
CA GLY A 369 17.25 -24.92 2.19
C GLY A 369 17.95 -25.49 3.42
N LYS A 370 19.29 -25.49 3.44
CA LYS A 370 20.08 -25.90 4.63
C LYS A 370 19.87 -24.97 5.82
N ILE A 371 19.70 -23.67 5.59
CA ILE A 371 19.37 -22.71 6.66
C ILE A 371 17.97 -22.99 7.19
N TYR A 372 16.99 -23.19 6.31
CA TYR A 372 15.61 -23.51 6.70
C TYR A 372 15.52 -24.81 7.50
N ALA A 373 16.23 -25.86 7.07
CA ALA A 373 16.27 -27.15 7.76
C ALA A 373 16.84 -27.05 9.20
N ARG A 374 17.74 -26.10 9.47
CA ARG A 374 18.27 -25.83 10.81
C ARG A 374 17.29 -25.04 11.70
N ASN A 375 16.24 -24.47 11.12
CA ASN A 375 15.28 -23.60 11.80
C ASN A 375 13.84 -24.08 11.53
N PRO A 376 13.43 -25.23 12.10
CA PRO A 376 12.15 -25.87 11.80
C PRO A 376 10.92 -25.04 12.22
N ALA A 377 11.10 -24.04 13.09
CA ALA A 377 10.02 -23.14 13.51
C ALA A 377 9.58 -22.15 12.40
N TRP A 378 10.43 -21.94 11.38
CA TRP A 378 10.18 -20.97 10.31
C TRP A 378 9.28 -21.58 9.23
N PRO A 379 8.07 -21.03 9.01
CA PRO A 379 7.25 -21.45 7.88
C PRO A 379 7.95 -21.10 6.57
N ILE A 380 8.03 -22.06 5.65
CA ILE A 380 8.63 -21.88 4.33
C ILE A 380 7.52 -21.71 3.30
N ILE A 381 7.46 -20.52 2.69
CA ILE A 381 6.44 -20.16 1.71
C ILE A 381 7.05 -20.21 0.32
N GLU A 382 6.46 -21.04 -0.54
CA GLU A 382 6.79 -21.06 -1.96
C GLU A 382 6.06 -19.92 -2.69
N MET A 383 6.85 -19.12 -3.42
CA MET A 383 6.41 -17.92 -4.15
C MET A 383 6.10 -18.17 -5.63
N THR A 384 6.39 -19.37 -6.15
CA THR A 384 6.28 -19.67 -7.58
C THR A 384 4.84 -19.51 -8.08
N GLY A 385 4.60 -18.61 -9.03
CA GLY A 385 3.28 -18.44 -9.66
C GLY A 385 2.21 -17.83 -8.75
N LYS A 386 2.55 -17.39 -7.54
CA LYS A 386 1.60 -16.80 -6.59
C LYS A 386 1.61 -15.28 -6.65
N ALA A 387 0.43 -14.71 -6.48
CA ALA A 387 0.27 -13.27 -6.28
C ALA A 387 0.87 -12.85 -4.91
N ILE A 388 1.25 -11.57 -4.82
CA ILE A 388 1.78 -11.01 -3.57
C ILE A 388 0.70 -11.00 -2.48
N GLU A 389 -0.53 -10.68 -2.86
CA GLU A 389 -1.73 -10.66 -2.03
C GLU A 389 -2.02 -12.03 -1.42
N GLU A 390 -1.94 -13.10 -2.23
CA GLU A 390 -2.16 -14.48 -1.79
C GLU A 390 -1.09 -14.90 -0.78
N THR A 391 0.17 -14.64 -1.09
CA THR A 391 1.29 -14.94 -0.19
C THR A 391 1.17 -14.18 1.13
N ALA A 392 0.81 -12.89 1.07
CA ALA A 392 0.59 -12.07 2.25
C ALA A 392 -0.54 -12.62 3.12
N ALA A 393 -1.64 -13.10 2.52
CA ALA A 393 -2.74 -13.72 3.26
C ALA A 393 -2.28 -14.98 4.01
N VAL A 394 -1.46 -15.83 3.39
CA VAL A 394 -0.88 -17.02 4.05
C VAL A 394 -0.01 -16.63 5.24
N ILE A 395 0.89 -15.66 5.06
CA ILE A 395 1.79 -15.20 6.14
C ILE A 395 0.98 -14.60 7.29
N VAL A 396 0.02 -13.72 7.00
CA VAL A 396 -0.81 -13.07 8.02
C VAL A 396 -1.65 -14.08 8.78
N ARG A 397 -2.21 -15.09 8.11
CA ARG A 397 -2.94 -16.17 8.75
C ARG A 397 -2.05 -16.92 9.74
N ILE A 398 -0.89 -17.42 9.28
CA ILE A 398 0.05 -18.14 10.14
C ILE A 398 0.50 -17.27 11.32
N TYR A 399 0.76 -15.98 11.08
CA TYR A 399 1.14 -15.01 12.12
C TYR A 399 0.06 -14.88 13.20
N HIS A 400 -1.23 -14.75 12.81
CA HIS A 400 -2.33 -14.63 13.77
C HIS A 400 -2.64 -15.94 14.48
N ASP A 401 -2.60 -17.07 13.79
CA ASP A 401 -2.86 -18.40 14.38
C ASP A 401 -1.86 -18.72 15.50
N LYS A 402 -0.59 -18.31 15.32
CA LYS A 402 0.47 -18.47 16.32
C LYS A 402 0.32 -17.49 17.49
N LYS A 403 -0.16 -16.27 17.21
CA LYS A 403 -0.37 -15.22 18.23
C LYS A 403 -1.61 -15.48 19.08
N HIS A 404 -2.66 -16.02 18.48
CA HIS A 404 -3.93 -16.30 19.10
C HIS A 404 -4.24 -17.79 18.92
N LYS A 405 -3.88 -18.61 19.93
CA LYS A 405 -4.21 -20.05 19.97
C LYS A 405 -5.74 -20.23 20.08
N CYS A 406 -6.43 -20.04 18.97
CA CYS A 406 -7.87 -20.23 18.82
C CYS A 406 -8.16 -21.62 18.26
N SER A 407 -9.31 -22.19 18.62
CA SER A 407 -9.77 -23.48 18.08
C SER A 407 -9.98 -23.46 16.57
N MET A 408 -10.31 -22.28 16.02
CA MET A 408 -10.36 -22.04 14.58
C MET A 408 -9.40 -20.92 14.17
N PRO A 409 -8.52 -21.17 13.18
CA PRO A 409 -7.60 -20.17 12.66
C PRO A 409 -8.36 -19.03 11.96
N SER A 410 -8.13 -17.79 12.36
CA SER A 410 -8.82 -16.63 11.80
C SER A 410 -8.01 -15.34 11.95
N ILE A 411 -8.17 -14.43 10.98
CA ILE A 411 -7.62 -13.07 11.06
C ILE A 411 -8.72 -12.18 11.68
N SER A 412 -8.52 -11.77 12.93
CA SER A 412 -9.51 -11.00 13.68
C SER A 412 -9.12 -9.52 13.79
N LYS A 413 -10.11 -8.63 13.71
CA LYS A 413 -9.93 -7.20 13.90
C LYS A 413 -11.10 -6.61 14.68
N ARG A 414 -10.79 -5.74 15.65
CA ARG A 414 -11.77 -4.94 16.38
C ARG A 414 -11.93 -3.57 15.72
N TYR A 415 -13.17 -3.14 15.54
CA TYR A 415 -13.55 -1.83 15.01
C TYR A 415 -14.00 -0.90 16.12
#